data_AF-A0A7X0QML1-F1
#
_entry.id   AF-A0A7X0QML1-F1
#
_cell.length_a   1.000
_cell.length_b   1.000
_cell.length_c   1.000
_cell.angle_alpha   90.00
_cell.angle_beta   90.00
_cell.angle_gamma   90.00
#
_symmetry.space_group_name_H-M   'P 1'
#
loop_
_entity.id
_entity.type
_entity.pdbx_description
1 polymer ?
#
loop_
_entity_poly.entity_id
_entity_poly.type
_entity_poly.pdbx_seq_one_letter_code
_entity_poly.pdbx_strand_id
1 'polypeptide(L)'
;MTGADVLLAILALGVTMLLARGSHPVVAVLLVVSALAVSAMLFLPTAMLGDWFGMDRVHRLYGLTRATPLDPPEWIHLFAFAWLGLLVWLARKDVRNGWGVLLVAAFGVAAELSQWLTDGREPKLEDAVLNVVGGLAGVLLAHLCCMVAARIYRDTARDEAGKD
;
A
#
# COMPACT_ATOMS: atom_id res chain seq x y z
N MET A 1 -14.10 10.19 19.52
CA MET A 1 -13.40 8.92 19.25
C MET A 1 -14.25 7.79 19.81
N THR A 2 -14.74 6.93 18.93
CA THR A 2 -15.46 5.71 19.28
C THR A 2 -14.47 4.62 19.72
N GLY A 3 -14.95 3.53 20.33
CA GLY A 3 -14.09 2.37 20.63
C GLY A 3 -13.49 1.72 19.37
N ALA A 4 -14.19 1.84 18.25
CA ALA A 4 -13.75 1.35 16.96
C ALA A 4 -12.56 2.14 16.40
N ASP A 5 -12.55 3.48 16.56
CA ASP A 5 -11.42 4.34 16.20
C ASP A 5 -10.14 3.92 16.94
N VAL A 6 -10.28 3.60 18.24
CA VAL A 6 -9.15 3.16 19.09
C VAL A 6 -8.64 1.81 18.63
N LEU A 7 -9.52 0.85 18.34
CA LEU A 7 -9.14 -0.47 17.84
C LEU A 7 -8.40 -0.36 16.50
N LEU A 8 -8.90 0.47 15.58
CA LEU A 8 -8.26 0.72 14.29
C LEU A 8 -6.85 1.31 14.47
N ALA A 9 -6.70 2.30 15.36
CA ALA A 9 -5.40 2.89 15.67
C ALA A 9 -4.42 1.85 16.24
N ILE A 10 -4.88 0.97 17.14
CA ILE A 10 -4.07 -0.12 17.69
C ILE A 10 -3.64 -1.10 16.60
N LEU A 11 -4.55 -1.51 15.71
CA LEU A 11 -4.24 -2.41 14.60
C LEU A 11 -3.23 -1.77 13.64
N ALA A 12 -3.45 -0.52 13.25
CA ALA A 12 -2.54 0.22 12.38
C ALA A 12 -1.14 0.34 13.02
N LEU A 13 -1.06 0.65 14.32
CA LEU A 13 0.20 0.73 15.05
C LEU A 13 0.89 -0.64 15.14
N GLY A 14 0.13 -1.70 15.44
CA GLY A 14 0.65 -3.07 15.53
C GLY A 14 1.23 -3.56 14.20
N VAL A 15 0.51 -3.35 13.09
CA VAL A 15 1.00 -3.66 11.73
C VAL A 15 2.25 -2.85 11.42
N THR A 16 2.23 -1.55 11.74
CA THR A 16 3.36 -0.67 11.51
C THR A 16 4.61 -1.12 12.28
N MET A 17 4.46 -1.47 13.56
CA MET A 17 5.55 -2.01 14.38
C MET A 17 6.08 -3.34 13.83
N LEU A 18 5.19 -4.21 13.37
CA LEU A 18 5.56 -5.49 12.75
C LEU A 18 6.38 -5.27 11.47
N LEU A 19 5.99 -4.30 10.63
CA LEU A 19 6.68 -3.97 9.38
C LEU A 19 8.02 -3.26 9.63
N ALA A 20 8.10 -2.43 10.68
CA ALA A 20 9.32 -1.75 11.08
C ALA A 20 10.37 -2.69 11.70
N ARG A 21 9.95 -3.83 12.26
CA ARG A 21 10.84 -4.75 12.99
C ARG A 21 11.92 -5.33 12.07
N GLY A 22 13.18 -5.04 12.41
CA GLY A 22 14.35 -5.51 11.67
C GLY A 22 14.67 -4.72 10.39
N SER A 23 13.90 -3.68 10.08
CA SER A 23 14.15 -2.77 8.96
C SER A 23 15.14 -1.67 9.36
N HIS A 24 15.89 -1.13 8.39
CA HIS A 24 16.68 0.09 8.60
C HIS A 24 15.77 1.25 9.05
N PRO A 25 16.17 2.12 9.99
CA PRO A 25 15.28 3.14 10.57
C PRO A 25 14.60 4.04 9.54
N VAL A 26 15.32 4.43 8.48
CA VAL A 26 14.74 5.22 7.37
C VAL A 26 13.62 4.47 6.65
N VAL A 27 13.80 3.16 6.40
CA VAL A 27 12.80 2.31 5.75
C VAL A 27 11.62 2.08 6.68
N ALA A 28 11.88 1.89 7.98
CA ALA A 28 10.83 1.80 8.99
C ALA A 28 9.98 3.07 9.04
N VAL A 29 10.59 4.26 9.06
CA VAL A 29 9.88 5.54 9.03
C VAL A 29 9.06 5.68 7.74
N LEU A 30 9.63 5.34 6.59
CA LEU A 30 8.92 5.40 5.31
C LEU A 30 7.69 4.47 5.30
N LEU A 31 7.84 3.25 5.84
CA LEU A 31 6.75 2.29 6.00
C LEU A 31 5.67 2.82 6.94
N VAL A 32 6.05 3.34 8.10
CA VAL A 32 5.14 3.91 9.10
C VAL A 32 4.32 5.03 8.47
N VAL A 33 4.99 6.02 7.87
CA VAL A 33 4.33 7.18 7.26
C VAL A 33 3.42 6.75 6.12
N SER A 34 3.86 5.81 5.29
CA SER A 34 3.06 5.29 4.17
C SER A 34 1.83 4.52 4.67
N ALA A 35 1.98 3.65 5.67
CA ALA A 35 0.88 2.88 6.22
C ALA A 35 -0.16 3.79 6.90
N LEU A 36 0.31 4.80 7.64
CA LEU A 36 -0.58 5.81 8.25
C LEU A 36 -1.30 6.63 7.17
N ALA A 37 -0.59 7.05 6.12
CA ALA A 37 -1.19 7.80 5.01
C ALA A 37 -2.24 6.96 4.26
N VAL A 38 -1.94 5.70 3.96
CA VAL A 38 -2.90 4.76 3.35
C VAL A 38 -4.10 4.55 4.26
N SER A 39 -3.90 4.28 5.54
CA SER A 39 -4.98 4.15 6.51
C SER A 39 -5.85 5.41 6.54
N ALA A 40 -5.24 6.59 6.69
CA ALA A 40 -5.96 7.85 6.65
C ALA A 40 -6.78 8.00 5.36
N MET A 41 -6.21 7.71 4.19
CA MET A 41 -6.93 7.78 2.90
C MET A 41 -8.12 6.82 2.83
N LEU A 42 -8.00 5.60 3.38
CA LEU A 42 -9.08 4.61 3.36
C LEU A 42 -10.25 5.02 4.27
N PHE A 43 -9.98 5.69 5.39
CA PHE A 43 -11.00 6.06 6.37
C PHE A 43 -11.49 7.50 6.24
N LEU A 44 -10.84 8.33 5.42
CA LEU A 44 -11.24 9.73 5.27
C LEU A 44 -12.57 9.82 4.48
N PRO A 45 -13.57 10.57 4.97
CA PRO A 45 -14.76 10.88 4.20
C PRO A 45 -14.42 11.67 2.94
N THR A 46 -15.02 11.34 1.79
CA THR A 46 -14.82 12.06 0.53
C THR A 46 -15.13 13.55 0.63
N ALA A 47 -16.07 13.94 1.49
CA ALA A 47 -16.37 15.35 1.78
C ALA A 47 -15.15 16.09 2.33
N MET A 48 -14.42 15.49 3.28
CA MET A 48 -13.20 16.06 3.84
C MET A 48 -12.07 16.15 2.81
N LEU A 49 -11.97 15.19 1.88
CA LEU A 49 -11.04 15.30 0.75
C LEU A 49 -11.38 16.51 -0.15
N GLY A 50 -12.67 16.74 -0.40
CA GLY A 50 -13.14 17.92 -1.13
C GLY A 50 -12.76 19.23 -0.46
N ASP A 51 -12.91 19.32 0.86
CA ASP A 51 -12.58 20.52 1.64
C ASP A 51 -11.07 20.82 1.66
N TRP A 52 -10.22 19.78 1.73
CA TRP A 52 -8.77 19.96 1.81
C TRP A 52 -8.11 20.22 0.45
N PHE A 53 -8.55 19.49 -0.59
CA PHE A 53 -7.91 19.53 -1.91
C PHE A 53 -8.66 20.40 -2.92
N GLY A 54 -9.88 20.80 -2.62
CA GLY A 54 -10.78 21.53 -3.50
C GLY A 54 -11.53 20.61 -4.46
N MET A 55 -12.84 20.84 -4.61
CA MET A 55 -13.71 20.03 -5.46
C MET A 55 -13.26 20.01 -6.94
N ASP A 56 -12.60 21.05 -7.45
CA ASP A 56 -12.08 21.07 -8.82
C ASP A 56 -11.02 19.99 -9.09
N ARG A 57 -10.21 19.65 -8.08
CA ARG A 57 -9.19 18.60 -8.20
C ARG A 57 -9.83 17.22 -8.12
N VAL A 58 -10.80 17.05 -7.23
CA VAL A 58 -11.60 15.83 -7.12
C VAL A 58 -12.31 15.56 -8.46
N HIS A 59 -12.98 16.56 -9.04
CA HIS A 59 -13.63 16.40 -10.35
C HIS A 59 -12.65 16.09 -11.47
N ARG A 60 -11.44 16.67 -11.47
CA ARG A 60 -10.39 16.30 -12.43
C ARG A 60 -9.96 14.85 -12.28
N LEU A 61 -9.83 14.35 -11.05
CA LEU A 61 -9.53 12.95 -10.80
C LEU A 61 -10.65 12.05 -11.36
N TYR A 62 -11.92 12.38 -11.10
CA TYR A 62 -13.07 11.72 -11.74
C TYR A 62 -12.99 11.77 -13.27
N GLY A 63 -12.57 12.91 -13.85
CA GLY A 63 -12.39 13.04 -15.29
C GLY A 63 -11.34 12.10 -15.87
N LEU A 64 -10.23 11.87 -15.15
CA LEU A 64 -9.16 10.96 -15.56
C LEU A 64 -9.59 9.49 -15.50
N THR A 65 -10.42 9.12 -14.52
CA THR A 65 -10.86 7.72 -14.35
C THR A 65 -12.05 7.33 -15.23
N ARG A 66 -12.75 8.29 -15.86
CA ARG A 66 -13.87 8.02 -16.78
C ARG A 66 -13.53 7.10 -17.96
N ALA A 67 -12.26 7.01 -18.35
CA ALA A 67 -11.80 6.13 -19.41
C ALA A 67 -11.56 4.69 -18.94
N THR A 68 -11.75 4.41 -17.65
CA THR A 68 -11.48 3.13 -17.01
C THR A 68 -12.76 2.58 -16.41
N PRO A 69 -12.88 1.25 -16.22
CA PRO A 69 -14.06 0.67 -15.57
C PRO A 69 -14.10 0.91 -14.06
N LEU A 70 -13.08 1.56 -13.47
CA LEU A 70 -12.96 1.79 -12.04
C LEU A 70 -13.27 3.23 -11.67
N ASP A 71 -14.00 3.41 -10.57
CA ASP A 71 -14.25 4.71 -9.96
C ASP A 71 -12.99 5.25 -9.24
N PRO A 72 -12.89 6.57 -8.97
CA PRO A 72 -11.73 7.12 -8.27
C PRO A 72 -11.39 6.49 -6.91
N PRO A 73 -12.36 6.16 -6.03
CA PRO A 73 -12.04 5.47 -4.78
C PRO A 73 -11.38 4.11 -5.02
N GLU A 74 -11.83 3.35 -6.02
CA GLU A 74 -11.26 2.05 -6.39
C GLU A 74 -9.81 2.19 -6.89
N TRP A 75 -9.52 3.23 -7.67
CA TRP A 75 -8.14 3.56 -8.06
C TRP A 75 -7.27 3.92 -6.86
N ILE A 76 -7.80 4.68 -5.90
CA ILE A 76 -7.09 5.02 -4.66
C ILE A 76 -6.75 3.74 -3.90
N HIS A 77 -7.70 2.83 -3.73
CA HIS A 77 -7.48 1.53 -3.10
C HIS A 77 -6.40 0.73 -3.82
N LEU A 78 -6.52 0.59 -5.15
CA LEU A 78 -5.55 -0.13 -5.97
C LEU A 78 -4.13 0.44 -5.82
N PHE A 79 -3.96 1.75 -5.93
CA PHE A 79 -2.65 2.40 -5.82
C PHE A 79 -2.10 2.36 -4.39
N ALA A 80 -2.94 2.56 -3.39
CA ALA A 80 -2.55 2.50 -1.99
C ALA A 80 -2.02 1.09 -1.63
N PHE A 81 -2.71 0.05 -2.07
CA PHE A 81 -2.26 -1.32 -1.84
C PHE A 81 -1.07 -1.71 -2.71
N ALA A 82 -0.97 -1.23 -3.95
CA ALA A 82 0.23 -1.42 -4.76
C ALA A 82 1.47 -0.78 -4.12
N TRP A 83 1.33 0.43 -3.57
CA TRP A 83 2.39 1.07 -2.81
C TRP A 83 2.76 0.27 -1.55
N LEU A 84 1.77 -0.19 -0.79
CA LEU A 84 2.00 -0.99 0.42
C LEU A 84 2.71 -2.32 0.09
N GLY A 85 2.23 -3.06 -0.92
CA GLY A 85 2.83 -4.32 -1.37
C GLY A 85 4.27 -4.12 -1.84
N LEU A 86 4.55 -3.05 -2.59
CA LEU A 86 5.89 -2.66 -3.01
C LEU A 86 6.80 -2.45 -1.80
N LEU A 87 6.37 -1.64 -0.84
CA LEU A 87 7.17 -1.31 0.33
C LEU A 87 7.41 -2.52 1.24
N VAL A 88 6.38 -3.33 1.51
CA VAL A 88 6.51 -4.55 2.32
C VAL A 88 7.57 -5.48 1.70
N TRP A 89 7.49 -5.68 0.38
CA TRP A 89 8.41 -6.57 -0.32
C TRP A 89 9.84 -6.02 -0.37
N LEU A 90 10.01 -4.71 -0.59
CA LEU A 90 11.33 -4.09 -0.63
C LEU A 90 11.97 -4.04 0.77
N ALA A 91 11.21 -3.71 1.81
CA ALA A 91 11.74 -3.49 3.15
C ALA A 91 12.23 -4.77 3.82
N ARG A 92 11.54 -5.89 3.59
CA ARG A 92 11.78 -7.14 4.34
C ARG A 92 12.18 -8.26 3.41
N LYS A 93 13.44 -8.70 3.52
CA LYS A 93 13.95 -9.84 2.73
C LYS A 93 13.32 -11.17 3.16
N ASP A 94 12.99 -11.31 4.44
CA ASP A 94 12.48 -12.55 5.02
C ASP A 94 11.04 -12.88 4.59
N VAL A 95 10.27 -11.88 4.15
CA VAL A 95 8.92 -12.05 3.61
C VAL A 95 8.89 -12.20 2.09
N ARG A 96 10.04 -12.22 1.39
CA ARG A 96 10.08 -12.36 -0.09
C ARG A 96 9.87 -13.79 -0.57
N ASN A 97 8.81 -14.41 -0.09
CA ASN A 97 8.41 -15.78 -0.38
C ASN A 97 6.87 -15.84 -0.43
N GLY A 98 6.31 -17.05 -0.54
CA GLY A 98 4.86 -17.23 -0.54
C GLY A 98 4.16 -16.67 0.70
N TRP A 99 4.83 -16.62 1.86
CA TRP A 99 4.25 -16.06 3.08
C TRP A 99 4.09 -14.55 3.03
N GLY A 100 5.00 -13.80 2.40
CA GLY A 100 4.79 -12.37 2.21
C GLY A 100 3.71 -12.06 1.18
N VAL A 101 3.56 -12.88 0.15
CA VAL A 101 2.43 -12.78 -0.78
C VAL A 101 1.12 -12.97 -0.02
N LEU A 102 1.03 -14.01 0.81
CA LEU A 102 -0.13 -14.25 1.66
C LEU A 102 -0.37 -13.12 2.66
N LEU A 103 0.68 -12.55 3.26
CA LEU A 103 0.59 -11.42 4.17
C LEU A 103 0.01 -10.18 3.50
N VAL A 104 0.48 -9.84 2.29
CA VAL A 104 -0.04 -8.69 1.53
C VAL A 104 -1.50 -8.92 1.14
N ALA A 105 -1.86 -10.13 0.72
CA ALA A 105 -3.25 -10.47 0.46
C ALA A 105 -4.11 -10.36 1.73
N ALA A 106 -3.61 -10.84 2.86
CA ALA A 106 -4.29 -10.74 4.16
C ALA A 106 -4.50 -9.27 4.57
N PHE A 107 -3.55 -8.37 4.30
CA PHE A 107 -3.76 -6.94 4.53
C PHE A 107 -4.86 -6.35 3.67
N GLY A 108 -4.96 -6.74 2.39
CA GLY A 108 -6.04 -6.28 1.51
C GLY A 108 -7.43 -6.67 2.00
N VAL A 109 -7.58 -7.91 2.46
CA VAL A 109 -8.82 -8.41 3.06
C VAL A 109 -9.09 -7.75 4.42
N ALA A 110 -8.08 -7.67 5.29
CA ALA A 110 -8.23 -7.10 6.63
C ALA A 110 -8.62 -5.61 6.61
N ALA A 111 -8.09 -4.84 5.66
CA ALA A 111 -8.47 -3.45 5.50
C ALA A 111 -9.94 -3.29 5.10
N GLU A 112 -10.46 -4.17 4.26
CA GLU A 112 -11.87 -4.15 3.91
C GLU A 112 -12.74 -4.57 5.09
N LEU A 113 -12.38 -5.65 5.78
CA LEU A 113 -13.08 -6.07 7.00
C LEU A 113 -13.07 -4.99 8.09
N SER A 114 -12.02 -4.17 8.16
CA SER A 114 -11.98 -3.05 9.11
C SER A 114 -12.94 -1.92 8.78
N GLN A 115 -13.56 -1.90 7.59
CA GLN A 115 -14.67 -0.96 7.30
C GLN A 115 -15.88 -1.20 8.20
N TRP A 116 -16.11 -2.42 8.72
CA TRP A 116 -17.14 -2.67 9.75
C TRP A 116 -16.94 -1.88 11.05
N LEU A 117 -15.73 -1.38 11.28
CA LEU A 117 -15.42 -0.53 12.43
C LEU A 117 -15.76 0.94 12.18
N THR A 118 -16.18 1.31 10.97
CA THR A 118 -16.52 2.69 10.61
C THR A 118 -18.02 2.83 10.43
N ASP A 119 -18.63 3.77 11.16
CA ASP A 119 -20.07 3.99 11.11
C ASP A 119 -20.56 4.27 9.67
N GLY A 120 -21.55 3.50 9.23
CA GLY A 120 -22.17 3.66 7.91
C GLY A 120 -21.37 3.12 6.73
N ARG A 121 -20.30 2.33 6.96
CA ARG A 121 -19.59 1.63 5.91
C ARG A 121 -19.80 0.12 6.00
N GLU A 122 -20.00 -0.49 4.83
CA GLU A 122 -20.14 -1.93 4.67
C GLU A 122 -18.98 -2.47 3.84
N PRO A 123 -18.34 -3.57 4.25
CA PRO A 123 -17.27 -4.18 3.49
C PRO A 123 -17.82 -4.76 2.19
N LYS A 124 -17.11 -4.52 1.09
CA LYS A 124 -17.44 -5.04 -0.23
C LYS A 124 -16.38 -6.02 -0.70
N LEU A 125 -16.83 -7.17 -1.21
CA LEU A 125 -15.92 -8.17 -1.76
C LEU A 125 -15.07 -7.60 -2.91
N GLU A 126 -15.66 -6.74 -3.74
CA GLU A 126 -15.00 -6.09 -4.87
C GLU A 126 -13.81 -5.23 -4.40
N ASP A 127 -13.99 -4.44 -3.34
CA ASP A 127 -12.93 -3.61 -2.74
C ASP A 127 -11.83 -4.47 -2.12
N ALA A 128 -12.17 -5.58 -1.43
CA ALA A 128 -11.18 -6.53 -0.93
C ALA A 128 -10.35 -7.14 -2.08
N VAL A 129 -10.99 -7.53 -3.18
CA VAL A 129 -10.30 -8.08 -4.36
C VAL A 129 -9.38 -7.02 -4.97
N LEU A 130 -9.84 -5.78 -5.13
CA LEU A 130 -9.02 -4.67 -5.63
C LEU A 130 -7.81 -4.40 -4.73
N ASN A 131 -7.99 -4.40 -3.41
CA ASN A 131 -6.89 -4.24 -2.45
C ASN A 131 -5.85 -5.36 -2.63
N VAL A 132 -6.29 -6.62 -2.76
CA VAL A 132 -5.39 -7.76 -2.98
C VAL A 132 -4.66 -7.63 -4.32
N VAL A 133 -5.37 -7.34 -5.41
CA VAL A 133 -4.79 -7.16 -6.74
C VAL A 133 -3.76 -6.03 -6.74
N GLY A 134 -4.09 -4.90 -6.12
CA GLY A 134 -3.16 -3.78 -5.92
C GLY A 134 -1.91 -4.26 -5.19
N GLY A 135 -2.08 -4.91 -4.04
CA GLY A 135 -0.97 -5.46 -3.25
C GLY A 135 -0.05 -6.38 -4.04
N LEU A 136 -0.62 -7.30 -4.82
CA LEU A 136 0.14 -8.21 -5.69
C LEU A 136 0.87 -7.48 -6.82
N ALA A 137 0.23 -6.46 -7.43
CA ALA A 137 0.89 -5.61 -8.43
C ALA A 137 2.10 -4.88 -7.83
N GLY A 138 1.98 -4.41 -6.58
CA GLY A 138 3.09 -3.84 -5.80
C GLY A 138 4.24 -4.80 -5.58
N VAL A 139 3.92 -6.04 -5.16
CA VAL A 139 4.91 -7.12 -5.00
C VAL A 139 5.63 -7.43 -6.31
N LEU A 140 4.88 -7.53 -7.42
CA LEU A 140 5.46 -7.75 -8.74
C LEU A 140 6.40 -6.62 -9.14
N LEU A 141 5.97 -5.36 -8.96
CA LEU A 141 6.80 -4.19 -9.25
C LEU A 141 8.08 -4.19 -8.40
N ALA A 142 7.99 -4.52 -7.11
CA ALA A 142 9.15 -4.65 -6.23
C ALA A 142 10.13 -5.71 -6.75
N HIS A 143 9.61 -6.84 -7.22
CA HIS A 143 10.41 -7.92 -7.78
C HIS A 143 11.15 -7.46 -9.05
N LEU A 144 10.45 -6.76 -9.96
CA LEU A 144 11.06 -6.16 -11.16
C LEU A 144 12.19 -5.19 -10.77
N CYS A 145 11.95 -4.29 -9.82
CA CYS A 145 12.96 -3.35 -9.31
C CYS A 145 14.19 -4.09 -8.76
N CYS A 146 13.99 -5.16 -8.00
CA CYS A 146 15.09 -5.98 -7.47
C CYS A 146 15.90 -6.63 -8.61
N MET A 147 15.24 -7.15 -9.65
CA MET A 147 15.92 -7.76 -10.79
C MET A 147 16.75 -6.76 -11.58
N VAL A 148 16.19 -5.57 -11.84
CA VAL A 148 16.88 -4.48 -12.54
C VAL A 148 18.10 -4.02 -11.73
N ALA A 149 17.94 -3.77 -10.43
CA ALA A 149 19.05 -3.37 -9.56
C ALA A 149 20.16 -4.43 -9.52
N ALA A 150 19.80 -5.72 -9.41
CA ALA A 150 20.76 -6.80 -9.42
C ALA A 150 21.50 -6.95 -10.76
N ARG A 151 20.83 -6.64 -11.88
CA ARG A 151 21.47 -6.63 -13.20
C ARG A 151 22.50 -5.50 -13.30
N ILE A 152 22.12 -4.28 -12.96
CA ILE A 152 23.00 -3.11 -12.98
C ILE A 152 24.25 -3.36 -12.13
N TYR A 153 24.09 -3.88 -10.90
CA TYR A 153 25.21 -4.18 -10.01
C TYR A 153 26.21 -5.20 -10.61
N ARG A 154 25.70 -6.25 -11.27
CA ARG A 154 26.55 -7.26 -11.93
C ARG A 154 27.31 -6.68 -13.11
N ASP A 155 26.69 -5.81 -13.89
CA ASP A 155 27.32 -5.20 -15.05
C ASP A 155 28.46 -4.25 -14.59
N THR A 156 28.23 -3.41 -13.56
CA THR A 156 29.29 -2.57 -12.96
C THR A 156 30.46 -3.40 -12.44
N ALA A 157 30.21 -4.51 -11.74
CA ALA A 157 31.27 -5.36 -11.19
C ALA A 157 32.12 -6.05 -12.29
N ARG A 158 31.51 -6.36 -13.45
CA ARG A 158 32.24 -6.92 -14.60
C ARG A 158 33.16 -5.90 -15.27
N ASP A 159 32.69 -4.66 -15.40
CA ASP A 159 33.48 -3.56 -15.98
C ASP A 159 34.69 -3.20 -15.10
N GLU A 160 34.57 -3.37 -13.77
CA GLU A 160 35.68 -3.19 -12.83
C GLU A 160 36.70 -4.33 -12.94
N ALA A 161 36.26 -5.59 -13.03
CA ALA A 161 37.15 -6.75 -13.12
C ALA A 161 37.90 -6.86 -14.46
N GLY A 162 37.39 -6.24 -15.54
CA GLY A 162 38.04 -6.22 -16.85
C GLY A 162 39.17 -5.20 -17.02
N LYS A 163 39.46 -4.40 -15.98
CA LYS A 163 40.52 -3.38 -15.99
C LYS A 163 41.86 -3.87 -15.41
N ASP A 164 41.90 -5.08 -14.89
CA ASP A 164 43.09 -5.75 -14.35
C ASP A 164 43.78 -6.63 -15.42
#